data_AF-A0A7C5YFB3-F1
#
_entry.id   AF-A0A7C5YFB3-F1
#
_cell.length_a   1.000
_cell.length_b   1.000
_cell.length_c   1.000
_cell.angle_alpha   90.00
_cell.angle_beta   90.00
_cell.angle_gamma   90.00
#
_symmetry.space_group_name_H-M   'P 1'
#
loop_
_entity.id
_entity.type
_entity.pdbx_description
1 polymer ?
#
loop_
_entity_poly.entity_id
_entity_poly.type
_entity_poly.pdbx_seq_one_letter_code
_entity_poly.pdbx_strand_id
1 'polypeptide(L)'
;MFLSSILLALFLVGVAIGARIEPVGVLGNSGEAGATLVTVGKMPFDKCSTGVVLDRDMTLWVSGGDAINRIGLDGRLVERIEIEPAGSIVNSRTFSFLNDTIYFLGVTPNGKVALFCLPMKRAREKMKAYPVPLVLPERKRDYVPYCLSPQPFNKQIVLACELKDSKEPRIGVYFISPPAGEGQEASIKLAFSVVGEYPQGIAVDENRDIVYLGGYFGAFVGGETHQFAYAIAAFKPDGKLVDGFPVPCTKTPAIPTQFRGVISLAGGALWDTAWYGFLSRLNLSGQGAPGRVVEWHHELGYPTQVLCIAERDEKQLLAITTAMPNAIYIALWDNVEQRISFVRRIGCLPTISSVGLSEDGWVTVGTERAQLWWRWEDAQDAPPRKAELHIAVTPGYFDGERFFSLAAQYRLDDLQRRSPVPTVFSRRVGGRNEAWRVGEPVPLKRPCGLSVHVKPGNPNATLFVIDAETAQIWKTNFWLPELRPFEKLWQRVTVEGTSLRSPTDIVALTDGSLLVADSGRSLHLKPEGEVYRVASEFSSWGEKEDMRLGEHLRMAVDGAWMLISDTKRHRLIWLDWHQWKFIGQFGVTDVSGNDALHLCEPTFVALRGSKAVLADSGNQRILKLRLHFE
;
A
#
# COMPACT_ATOMS: atom_id res chain seq x y z
N MET A 1 -61.09 -4.14 39.74
CA MET A 1 -59.73 -3.75 39.31
C MET A 1 -59.20 -4.83 38.40
N PHE A 2 -58.74 -4.43 37.23
CA PHE A 2 -58.45 -5.26 36.07
C PHE A 2 -57.34 -6.28 36.31
N LEU A 3 -57.59 -7.53 35.88
CA LEU A 3 -56.56 -8.50 35.47
C LEU A 3 -55.75 -7.92 34.31
N SER A 4 -54.47 -8.27 34.20
CA SER A 4 -53.87 -8.82 32.97
C SER A 4 -52.44 -9.29 33.19
N SER A 5 -52.26 -10.59 33.05
CA SER A 5 -51.02 -11.34 32.94
C SER A 5 -50.23 -10.91 31.69
N ILE A 6 -48.95 -10.60 31.83
CA ILE A 6 -48.05 -10.46 30.67
C ILE A 6 -47.48 -11.84 30.35
N LEU A 7 -48.09 -12.49 29.36
CA LEU A 7 -47.55 -13.67 28.69
C LEU A 7 -46.35 -13.24 27.84
N LEU A 8 -45.16 -13.73 28.16
CA LEU A 8 -43.98 -13.57 27.33
C LEU A 8 -44.13 -14.53 26.13
N ALA A 9 -44.68 -14.03 25.02
CA ALA A 9 -44.72 -14.77 23.76
C ALA A 9 -43.31 -14.80 23.16
N LEU A 10 -42.61 -15.91 23.37
CA LEU A 10 -41.46 -16.31 22.56
C LEU A 10 -41.93 -16.47 21.10
N PHE A 11 -41.73 -15.43 20.30
CA PHE A 11 -41.70 -15.60 18.85
C PHE A 11 -40.47 -16.43 18.50
N LEU A 12 -40.66 -17.74 18.38
CA LEU A 12 -39.84 -18.59 17.54
C LEU A 12 -39.98 -18.06 16.11
N VAL A 13 -39.12 -17.11 15.75
CA VAL A 13 -38.85 -16.82 14.35
C VAL A 13 -38.21 -18.10 13.80
N GLY A 14 -38.99 -18.87 13.06
CA GLY A 14 -38.42 -19.91 12.21
C GLY A 14 -37.39 -19.24 11.31
N VAL A 15 -36.11 -19.50 11.57
CA VAL A 15 -35.04 -19.11 10.66
C VAL A 15 -35.34 -19.89 9.39
N ALA A 16 -35.77 -19.18 8.34
CA ALA A 16 -35.75 -19.74 7.01
C ALA A 16 -34.28 -20.01 6.69
N ILE A 17 -33.91 -21.28 6.81
CA ILE A 17 -32.57 -21.80 6.57
C ILE A 17 -32.23 -21.49 5.11
N GLY A 18 -31.30 -20.56 4.91
CA GLY A 18 -30.90 -20.06 3.60
C GLY A 18 -29.39 -19.89 3.53
N ALA A 19 -28.82 -20.17 2.37
CA ALA A 19 -27.40 -19.95 2.15
C ALA A 19 -27.06 -18.46 2.25
N ARG A 20 -26.01 -18.10 3.01
CA ARG A 20 -25.60 -16.71 3.23
C ARG A 20 -24.10 -16.51 3.08
N ILE A 21 -23.74 -15.32 2.60
CA ILE A 21 -22.36 -14.83 2.56
C ILE A 21 -22.22 -13.83 3.71
N GLU A 22 -21.49 -14.19 4.75
CA GLU A 22 -21.31 -13.38 5.94
C GLU A 22 -19.98 -12.61 5.87
N PRO A 23 -19.98 -11.26 5.91
CA PRO A 23 -18.76 -10.51 6.12
C PRO A 23 -18.27 -10.69 7.56
N VAL A 24 -17.09 -11.28 7.73
CA VAL A 24 -16.51 -11.61 9.05
C VAL A 24 -15.30 -10.74 9.41
N GLY A 25 -14.97 -9.74 8.59
CA GLY A 25 -13.99 -8.72 8.89
C GLY A 25 -13.26 -8.19 7.65
N VAL A 26 -12.24 -7.38 7.91
CA VAL A 26 -11.46 -6.68 6.87
C VAL A 26 -9.97 -6.97 7.06
N LEU A 27 -9.19 -6.86 5.98
CA LEU A 27 -7.73 -6.75 6.00
C LEU A 27 -7.30 -5.54 5.16
N GLY A 28 -6.18 -4.93 5.54
CA GLY A 28 -5.52 -3.89 4.75
C GLY A 28 -6.16 -2.51 4.81
N ASN A 29 -7.33 -2.35 5.45
CA ASN A 29 -7.94 -1.05 5.73
C ASN A 29 -8.34 -0.92 7.20
N SER A 30 -7.67 -0.04 7.93
CA SER A 30 -7.88 0.10 9.38
C SER A 30 -9.24 0.72 9.75
N GLY A 31 -9.87 1.42 8.80
CA GLY A 31 -11.15 2.10 8.97
C GLY A 31 -12.38 1.23 8.76
N GLU A 32 -12.20 0.02 8.22
CA GLU A 32 -13.22 -1.01 7.95
C GLU A 32 -14.33 -0.63 6.97
N ALA A 33 -15.18 0.36 7.29
CA ALA A 33 -16.38 0.70 6.52
C ALA A 33 -16.90 2.12 6.83
N GLY A 34 -17.80 2.61 5.97
CA GLY A 34 -18.58 3.82 6.20
C GLY A 34 -17.73 5.07 6.36
N ALA A 35 -18.16 5.96 7.27
CA ALA A 35 -17.47 7.23 7.54
C ALA A 35 -16.06 7.05 8.13
N THR A 36 -15.77 5.89 8.72
CA THR A 36 -14.45 5.60 9.32
C THR A 36 -13.47 4.98 8.35
N LEU A 37 -13.92 4.60 7.14
CA LEU A 37 -13.09 3.98 6.11
C LEU A 37 -11.96 4.92 5.69
N VAL A 38 -10.72 4.43 5.76
CA VAL A 38 -9.56 5.20 5.29
C VAL A 38 -9.44 5.05 3.78
N THR A 39 -9.28 6.15 3.06
CA THR A 39 -9.03 6.15 1.62
C THR A 39 -7.96 7.16 1.24
N VAL A 40 -7.32 6.95 0.10
CA VAL A 40 -6.42 7.92 -0.54
C VAL A 40 -6.84 8.18 -1.99
N GLY A 41 -6.43 9.31 -2.55
CA GLY A 41 -6.72 9.66 -3.94
C GLY A 41 -6.12 8.68 -4.94
N LYS A 42 -6.78 8.50 -6.09
CA LYS A 42 -6.28 7.70 -7.22
C LYS A 42 -5.16 8.48 -7.92
N MET A 43 -3.90 8.32 -7.51
CA MET A 43 -2.78 9.13 -8.02
C MET A 43 -1.51 8.33 -8.34
N PRO A 44 -0.61 8.87 -9.19
CA PRO A 44 0.68 8.23 -9.45
C PRO A 44 1.52 8.18 -8.17
N PHE A 45 1.77 6.96 -7.70
CA PHE A 45 2.43 6.66 -6.43
C PHE A 45 3.91 7.04 -6.34
N ASP A 46 4.51 7.51 -7.43
CA ASP A 46 5.86 8.07 -7.48
C ASP A 46 5.89 9.59 -7.25
N LYS A 47 4.72 10.26 -7.24
CA LYS A 47 4.59 11.71 -7.13
C LYS A 47 4.13 12.21 -5.76
N CYS A 48 3.94 11.31 -4.81
CA CYS A 48 3.49 11.63 -3.46
C CYS A 48 4.50 11.15 -2.43
N SER A 49 4.48 11.80 -1.27
CA SER A 49 5.16 11.38 -0.05
C SER A 49 4.27 11.81 1.12
N THR A 50 4.35 11.08 2.23
CA THR A 50 3.56 11.41 3.41
C THR A 50 4.45 11.75 4.60
N GLY A 51 4.08 12.81 5.31
CA GLY A 51 4.55 13.12 6.66
C GLY A 51 3.42 12.94 7.66
N VAL A 52 3.71 13.20 8.93
CA VAL A 52 2.73 13.08 10.02
C VAL A 52 2.91 14.17 11.07
N VAL A 53 1.78 14.65 11.59
CA VAL A 53 1.69 15.43 12.83
C VAL A 53 0.70 14.74 13.76
N LEU A 54 1.01 14.76 15.07
CA LEU A 54 0.07 14.38 16.13
C LEU A 54 -0.54 15.65 16.72
N ASP A 55 -1.87 15.66 16.87
CA ASP A 55 -2.56 16.78 17.50
C ASP A 55 -2.89 16.53 18.98
N ARG A 56 -3.48 17.55 19.63
CA ARG A 56 -3.83 17.50 21.05
C ARG A 56 -4.94 16.49 21.38
N ASP A 57 -5.73 16.08 20.39
CA ASP A 57 -6.79 15.09 20.55
C ASP A 57 -6.25 13.65 20.35
N MET A 58 -4.92 13.48 20.27
CA MET A 58 -4.25 12.22 19.97
C MET A 58 -4.69 11.61 18.63
N THR A 59 -4.85 12.46 17.62
CA THR A 59 -5.10 12.03 16.24
C THR A 59 -3.93 12.37 15.33
N LEU A 60 -3.70 11.52 14.33
CA LEU A 60 -2.64 11.65 13.34
C LEU A 60 -3.17 12.38 12.10
N TRP A 61 -2.44 13.39 11.67
CA TRP A 61 -2.70 14.12 10.43
C TRP A 61 -1.67 13.70 9.39
N VAL A 62 -2.12 13.08 8.31
CA VAL A 62 -1.26 12.50 7.28
C VAL A 62 -1.76 12.82 5.87
N SER A 63 -0.90 12.61 4.88
CA SER A 63 -1.31 12.70 3.49
C SER A 63 -2.40 11.68 3.17
N GLY A 64 -3.50 12.14 2.59
CA GLY A 64 -4.47 11.33 1.84
C GLY A 64 -4.17 11.32 0.34
N GLY A 65 -3.01 11.84 -0.06
CA GLY A 65 -2.63 12.11 -1.45
C GLY A 65 -3.17 13.47 -1.93
N ASP A 66 -4.45 13.51 -2.28
CA ASP A 66 -5.19 14.70 -2.77
C ASP A 66 -5.95 15.43 -1.64
N ALA A 67 -5.74 14.97 -0.41
CA ALA A 67 -6.36 15.45 0.81
C ALA A 67 -5.38 15.33 1.98
N ILE A 68 -5.75 15.87 3.14
CA ILE A 68 -5.15 15.53 4.43
C ILE A 68 -6.14 14.67 5.20
N ASN A 69 -5.72 13.49 5.63
CA ASN A 69 -6.51 12.61 6.48
C ASN A 69 -6.17 12.87 7.95
N ARG A 70 -7.21 13.07 8.77
CA ARG A 70 -7.14 13.02 10.23
C ARG A 70 -7.63 11.65 10.69
N ILE A 71 -6.78 10.90 11.38
CA ILE A 71 -7.01 9.50 11.72
C ILE A 71 -6.78 9.28 13.22
N GLY A 72 -7.68 8.54 13.87
CA GLY A 72 -7.48 8.11 15.26
C GLY A 72 -6.34 7.10 15.39
N LEU A 73 -5.74 6.98 16.58
CA LEU A 73 -4.73 5.94 16.85
C LEU A 73 -5.31 4.52 16.79
N ASP A 74 -6.63 4.39 16.86
CA ASP A 74 -7.36 3.14 16.59
C ASP A 74 -7.42 2.78 15.10
N GLY A 75 -7.03 3.71 14.22
CA GLY A 75 -6.96 3.54 12.78
C GLY A 75 -8.21 3.97 12.01
N ARG A 76 -9.21 4.54 12.69
CA ARG A 76 -10.45 5.04 12.06
C ARG A 76 -10.27 6.45 11.51
N LEU A 77 -10.76 6.68 10.29
CA LEU A 77 -10.83 8.02 9.71
C LEU A 77 -11.76 8.88 10.58
N VAL A 78 -11.27 10.05 10.98
CA VAL A 78 -12.06 11.08 11.67
C VAL A 78 -12.56 12.09 10.66
N GLU A 79 -11.67 12.53 9.77
CA GLU A 79 -11.97 13.57 8.79
C GLU A 79 -11.02 13.47 7.59
N ARG A 80 -11.53 13.81 6.40
CA ARG A 80 -10.74 13.99 5.19
C ARG A 80 -10.88 15.44 4.73
N ILE A 81 -9.78 16.18 4.74
CA ILE A 81 -9.71 17.61 4.47
C ILE A 81 -9.21 17.84 3.06
N GLU A 82 -9.97 18.59 2.26
CA GLU A 82 -9.63 18.91 0.88
C GLU A 82 -8.43 19.87 0.77
N ILE A 83 -7.71 19.76 -0.34
CA ILE A 83 -6.61 20.67 -0.69
C ILE A 83 -7.05 21.55 -1.86
N GLU A 84 -6.89 22.85 -1.69
CA GLU A 84 -7.10 23.84 -2.73
C GLU A 84 -5.78 24.33 -3.33
N PRO A 85 -5.73 24.64 -4.63
CA PRO A 85 -6.79 24.40 -5.61
C PRO A 85 -6.97 22.90 -5.91
N ALA A 86 -8.18 22.51 -6.31
CA ALA A 86 -8.50 21.11 -6.64
C ALA A 86 -7.52 20.53 -7.67
N GLY A 87 -7.08 19.29 -7.44
CA GLY A 87 -6.00 18.65 -8.21
C GLY A 87 -4.60 18.88 -7.64
N SER A 88 -4.47 19.63 -6.54
CA SER A 88 -3.23 19.69 -5.77
C SER A 88 -2.97 18.36 -5.06
N ILE A 89 -1.69 18.03 -4.91
CA ILE A 89 -1.25 16.76 -4.30
C ILE A 89 -0.24 17.03 -3.20
N VAL A 90 -0.31 16.28 -2.11
CA VAL A 90 0.70 16.31 -1.06
C VAL A 90 1.95 15.57 -1.53
N ASN A 91 3.09 16.24 -1.44
CA ASN A 91 4.39 15.65 -1.76
C ASN A 91 5.42 16.09 -0.72
N SER A 92 5.13 15.77 0.54
CA SER A 92 5.97 16.13 1.69
C SER A 92 6.35 14.86 2.43
N ARG A 93 7.66 14.61 2.61
CA ARG A 93 8.16 13.51 3.46
C ARG A 93 7.86 13.71 4.94
N THR A 94 7.66 14.97 5.32
CA THR A 94 7.46 15.42 6.70
C THR A 94 6.40 16.51 6.71
N PHE A 95 5.67 16.62 7.80
CA PHE A 95 4.78 17.75 8.06
C PHE A 95 5.35 18.56 9.23
N SER A 96 5.35 19.89 9.08
CA SER A 96 5.76 20.81 10.14
C SER A 96 4.52 21.33 10.88
N PHE A 97 4.63 21.53 12.18
CA PHE A 97 3.55 22.06 13.00
C PHE A 97 4.00 23.31 13.74
N LEU A 98 3.27 24.41 13.54
CA LEU A 98 3.56 25.71 14.15
C LEU A 98 2.27 26.53 14.29
N ASN A 99 2.06 27.14 15.47
CA ASN A 99 0.92 28.02 15.75
C ASN A 99 -0.45 27.41 15.38
N ASP A 100 -0.70 26.17 15.79
CA ASP A 100 -1.93 25.42 15.47
C ASP A 100 -2.21 25.30 13.96
N THR A 101 -1.14 25.29 13.14
CA THR A 101 -1.20 25.15 11.69
C THR A 101 -0.22 24.07 11.24
N ILE A 102 -0.69 23.18 10.38
CA ILE A 102 0.15 22.18 9.73
C ILE A 102 0.69 22.79 8.43
N TYR A 103 1.98 22.63 8.19
CA TYR A 103 2.64 23.04 6.96
C TYR A 103 3.25 21.83 6.26
N PHE A 104 3.11 21.78 4.95
CA PHE A 104 3.61 20.67 4.15
C PHE A 104 3.94 21.12 2.73
N LEU A 105 4.80 20.37 2.05
CA LEU A 105 5.08 20.57 0.63
C LEU A 105 4.05 19.83 -0.23
N GLY A 106 3.60 20.49 -1.29
CA GLY A 106 2.69 19.91 -2.27
C GLY A 106 3.02 20.37 -3.68
N VAL A 107 2.33 19.77 -4.64
CA VAL A 107 2.39 20.17 -6.04
C VAL A 107 1.01 20.64 -6.46
N THR A 108 0.92 21.85 -7.00
CA THR A 108 -0.33 22.44 -7.51
C THR A 108 -0.72 21.80 -8.86
N PRO A 109 -1.96 22.01 -9.36
CA PRO A 109 -2.44 21.38 -10.60
C PRO A 109 -1.60 21.72 -11.84
N ASN A 110 -0.90 22.85 -11.83
CA ASN A 110 0.03 23.25 -12.89
C ASN A 110 1.45 22.66 -12.73
N GLY A 111 1.68 21.76 -11.78
CA GLY A 111 2.96 21.09 -11.56
C GLY A 111 3.99 21.87 -10.72
N LYS A 112 3.62 23.03 -10.16
CA LYS A 112 4.52 23.84 -9.33
C LYS A 112 4.58 23.31 -7.89
N VAL A 113 5.78 23.19 -7.33
CA VAL A 113 5.96 22.88 -5.91
C VAL A 113 5.65 24.13 -5.07
N ALA A 114 4.85 23.99 -4.03
CA ALA A 114 4.50 25.05 -3.10
C ALA A 114 4.50 24.55 -1.65
N LEU A 115 4.68 25.48 -0.71
CA LEU A 115 4.37 25.25 0.70
C LEU A 115 2.88 25.47 0.89
N PHE A 116 2.19 24.49 1.49
CA PHE A 116 0.79 24.56 1.87
C PHE A 116 0.67 24.74 3.38
N CYS A 117 -0.43 25.33 3.80
CA CYS A 117 -0.83 25.37 5.19
C CYS A 117 -2.25 24.81 5.39
N LEU A 118 -2.49 24.28 6.57
CA LEU A 118 -3.79 23.81 7.06
C LEU A 118 -3.98 24.31 8.50
N PRO A 119 -4.73 25.40 8.71
CA PRO A 119 -5.07 25.88 10.03
C PRO A 119 -5.97 24.87 10.76
N MET A 120 -5.62 24.51 11.99
CA MET A 120 -6.36 23.52 12.78
C MET A 120 -7.47 24.13 13.66
N LYS A 121 -7.70 25.44 13.56
CA LYS A 121 -8.77 26.11 14.31
C LYS A 121 -10.13 25.71 13.75
N ARG A 122 -10.96 25.12 14.60
CA ARG A 122 -12.38 24.83 14.31
C ARG A 122 -13.19 26.13 14.27
N ALA A 123 -13.15 26.84 13.14
CA ALA A 123 -14.19 27.81 12.83
C ALA A 123 -15.47 27.06 12.39
N ARG A 124 -16.62 27.74 12.31
CA ARG A 124 -17.86 27.18 11.76
C ARG A 124 -17.77 26.80 10.27
N GLU A 125 -16.62 27.07 9.64
CA GLU A 125 -16.32 26.79 8.24
C GLU A 125 -15.53 25.49 8.09
N LYS A 126 -15.70 24.80 6.95
CA LYS A 126 -14.93 23.59 6.63
C LYS A 126 -13.45 23.93 6.53
N MET A 127 -12.60 23.20 7.28
CA MET A 127 -11.16 23.31 7.14
C MET A 127 -10.74 22.97 5.71
N LYS A 128 -9.75 23.69 5.20
CA LYS A 128 -9.14 23.45 3.89
C LYS A 128 -7.65 23.72 3.97
N ALA A 129 -6.88 22.95 3.22
CA ALA A 129 -5.47 23.24 3.03
C ALA A 129 -5.27 24.06 1.76
N TYR A 130 -4.39 25.05 1.77
CA TYR A 130 -4.15 25.96 0.64
C TYR A 130 -2.69 26.40 0.57
N PRO A 131 -2.18 26.83 -0.61
CA PRO A 131 -0.81 27.28 -0.74
C PRO A 131 -0.57 28.56 0.06
N VAL A 132 0.54 28.59 0.78
CA VAL A 132 1.08 29.80 1.42
C VAL A 132 1.55 30.74 0.31
N PRO A 133 1.18 32.04 0.32
CA PRO A 133 1.76 33.06 -0.54
C PRO A 133 3.26 33.23 -0.26
N LEU A 134 4.07 32.38 -0.89
CA LEU A 134 5.51 32.30 -0.73
C LEU A 134 6.15 31.75 -2.01
N VAL A 135 7.22 32.39 -2.46
CA VAL A 135 8.08 31.83 -3.51
C VAL A 135 9.16 30.99 -2.84
N LEU A 136 9.14 29.68 -3.11
CA LEU A 136 10.19 28.77 -2.65
C LEU A 136 11.51 29.06 -3.37
N PRO A 137 12.67 28.85 -2.71
CA PRO A 137 13.97 29.10 -3.31
C PRO A 137 14.20 28.12 -4.46
N GLU A 138 14.73 28.61 -5.57
CA GLU A 138 15.01 27.75 -6.72
C GLU A 138 16.11 26.73 -6.39
N ARG A 139 15.93 25.51 -6.89
CA ARG A 139 16.88 24.42 -6.70
C ARG A 139 17.78 24.30 -7.91
N LYS A 140 19.04 23.91 -7.69
CA LYS A 140 19.96 23.58 -8.79
C LYS A 140 19.44 22.43 -9.66
N ARG A 141 18.79 21.45 -9.03
CA ARG A 141 18.24 20.24 -9.67
C ARG A 141 16.81 20.00 -9.19
N ASP A 142 15.85 20.00 -10.09
CA ASP A 142 14.42 19.88 -9.74
C ASP A 142 14.04 18.51 -9.16
N TYR A 143 14.77 17.46 -9.53
CA TYR A 143 14.55 16.10 -9.03
C TYR A 143 15.08 15.89 -7.60
N VAL A 144 15.87 16.83 -7.06
CA VAL A 144 16.34 16.79 -5.67
C VAL A 144 15.29 17.46 -4.79
N PRO A 145 14.71 16.76 -3.81
CA PRO A 145 13.56 17.28 -3.07
C PRO A 145 13.93 18.46 -2.16
N TYR A 146 12.95 19.30 -1.86
CA TYR A 146 13.01 20.12 -0.65
C TYR A 146 12.85 19.21 0.58
N CYS A 147 13.52 19.57 1.68
CA CYS A 147 13.40 18.88 2.95
C CYS A 147 12.80 19.84 3.97
N LEU A 148 11.62 19.51 4.50
CA LEU A 148 10.92 20.29 5.52
C LEU A 148 11.23 19.70 6.90
N SER A 149 11.54 20.51 7.90
CA SER A 149 11.71 20.02 9.26
C SER A 149 10.34 19.85 9.94
N PRO A 150 10.05 18.70 10.57
CA PRO A 150 8.86 18.57 11.40
C PRO A 150 8.84 19.58 12.56
N GLN A 151 10.00 19.80 13.18
CA GLN A 151 10.17 20.75 14.27
C GLN A 151 10.41 22.17 13.72
N PRO A 152 9.70 23.20 14.22
CA PRO A 152 10.06 24.59 13.96
C PRO A 152 11.33 24.98 14.73
N PHE A 153 11.87 26.14 14.41
CA PHE A 153 12.98 26.77 15.15
C PHE A 153 12.69 28.24 15.36
N ASN A 154 12.72 28.73 16.60
CA ASN A 154 12.44 30.14 16.95
C ASN A 154 11.14 30.66 16.32
N LYS A 155 10.08 29.85 16.36
CA LYS A 155 8.75 30.14 15.74
C LYS A 155 8.80 30.31 14.21
N GLN A 156 9.80 29.73 13.55
CA GLN A 156 9.93 29.71 12.09
C GLN A 156 9.93 28.26 11.60
N ILE A 157 9.43 28.05 10.40
CA ILE A 157 9.51 26.76 9.71
C ILE A 157 10.91 26.65 9.11
N VAL A 158 11.50 25.45 9.17
CA VAL A 158 12.86 25.21 8.66
C VAL A 158 12.80 24.36 7.39
N LEU A 159 13.46 24.83 6.34
CA LEU A 159 13.51 24.19 5.02
C LEU A 159 14.97 24.04 4.58
N ALA A 160 15.34 22.90 4.03
CA ALA A 160 16.61 22.71 3.34
C ALA A 160 16.41 22.38 1.85
N CYS A 161 17.25 22.95 1.00
CA CYS A 161 17.28 22.62 -0.42
C CYS A 161 18.67 22.89 -1.02
N GLU A 162 18.91 22.36 -2.22
CA GLU A 162 20.13 22.66 -2.95
C GLU A 162 20.10 24.08 -3.52
N LEU A 163 21.20 24.84 -3.35
CA LEU A 163 21.33 26.20 -3.89
C LEU A 163 21.62 26.19 -5.39
N LYS A 164 20.80 26.90 -6.18
CA LYS A 164 20.94 27.01 -7.64
C LYS A 164 22.21 27.72 -8.09
N ASP A 165 22.45 28.93 -7.57
CA ASP A 165 23.48 29.85 -8.10
C ASP A 165 24.84 29.78 -7.37
N SER A 166 25.19 28.61 -6.84
CA SER A 166 26.46 28.41 -6.13
C SER A 166 27.55 27.83 -7.04
N LYS A 167 28.77 28.40 -6.97
CA LYS A 167 29.95 27.92 -7.71
C LYS A 167 30.34 26.49 -7.33
N GLU A 168 30.18 26.14 -6.06
CA GLU A 168 30.34 24.80 -5.51
C GLU A 168 28.98 24.22 -5.09
N PRO A 169 28.78 22.88 -5.06
CA PRO A 169 27.53 22.31 -4.55
C PRO A 169 27.31 22.71 -3.09
N ARG A 170 26.17 23.36 -2.80
CA ARG A 170 25.80 23.79 -1.45
C ARG A 170 24.35 23.45 -1.14
N ILE A 171 24.12 23.13 0.13
CA ILE A 171 22.77 23.03 0.70
C ILE A 171 22.49 24.33 1.46
N GLY A 172 21.39 24.98 1.11
CA GLY A 172 20.88 26.15 1.82
C GLY A 172 19.86 25.73 2.87
N VAL A 173 19.97 26.30 4.07
CA VAL A 173 18.98 26.17 5.14
C VAL A 173 18.25 27.49 5.28
N TYR A 174 16.93 27.45 5.17
CA TYR A 174 16.06 28.61 5.15
C TYR A 174 15.12 28.58 6.34
N PHE A 175 14.91 29.76 6.93
CA PHE A 175 13.87 29.98 7.93
C PHE A 175 12.72 30.75 7.29
N ILE A 176 11.52 30.20 7.43
CA ILE A 176 10.28 30.75 6.89
C ILE A 176 9.44 31.23 8.08
N SER A 177 9.23 32.54 8.14
CA SER A 177 8.23 33.10 9.04
C SER A 177 6.86 32.95 8.39
N PRO A 178 5.90 32.26 9.04
CA PRO A 178 4.55 32.15 8.49
C PRO A 178 3.88 33.54 8.40
N PRO A 179 2.80 33.69 7.61
CA PRO A 179 2.04 34.93 7.55
C PRO A 179 1.55 35.33 8.94
N ALA A 180 1.64 36.62 9.30
CA ALA A 180 1.14 37.08 10.60
C ALA A 180 -0.39 37.27 10.62
N GLY A 181 -1.05 37.18 9.46
CA GLY A 181 -2.51 37.26 9.30
C GLY A 181 -2.96 36.94 7.88
N GLU A 182 -4.27 36.91 7.67
CA GLU A 182 -4.91 36.67 6.38
C GLU A 182 -4.53 37.76 5.36
N GLY A 183 -4.12 37.36 4.15
CA GLY A 183 -3.68 38.28 3.10
C GLY A 183 -2.24 38.81 3.23
N GLN A 184 -1.48 38.42 4.26
CA GLN A 184 -0.05 38.74 4.35
C GLN A 184 0.82 37.63 3.72
N GLU A 185 1.96 38.02 3.18
CA GLU A 185 2.94 37.08 2.63
C GLU A 185 3.79 36.47 3.74
N ALA A 186 4.17 35.20 3.55
CA ALA A 186 5.21 34.60 4.38
C ALA A 186 6.58 35.14 3.94
N SER A 187 7.51 35.31 4.87
CA SER A 187 8.88 35.70 4.54
C SER A 187 9.82 34.51 4.65
N ILE A 188 10.69 34.32 3.66
CA ILE A 188 11.76 33.33 3.69
C ILE A 188 13.12 34.00 3.72
N LYS A 189 14.02 33.53 4.59
CA LYS A 189 15.39 34.00 4.68
C LYS A 189 16.35 32.81 4.64
N LEU A 190 17.40 32.91 3.83
CA LEU A 190 18.55 32.00 3.92
C LEU A 190 19.24 32.24 5.27
N ALA A 191 19.16 31.27 6.17
CA ALA A 191 19.78 31.34 7.49
C ALA A 191 21.29 31.12 7.37
N PHE A 192 21.67 30.02 6.73
CA PHE A 192 23.05 29.68 6.40
C PHE A 192 23.09 28.71 5.21
N SER A 193 24.28 28.46 4.70
CA SER A 193 24.50 27.40 3.71
C SER A 193 25.77 26.63 4.04
N VAL A 194 25.83 25.39 3.60
CA VAL A 194 26.96 24.48 3.85
C VAL A 194 27.38 23.81 2.55
N VAL A 195 28.65 23.42 2.46
CA VAL A 195 29.15 22.61 1.34
C VAL A 195 28.47 21.26 1.37
N GLY A 196 27.93 20.82 0.24
CA GLY A 196 27.19 19.55 0.12
C GLY A 196 26.10 19.62 -0.94
N GLU A 197 25.50 18.47 -1.22
CA GLU A 197 24.44 18.31 -2.20
C GLU A 197 23.41 17.24 -1.78
N TYR A 198 22.34 17.09 -2.56
CA TYR A 198 21.32 16.06 -2.35
C TYR A 198 20.75 16.00 -0.92
N PRO A 199 20.23 17.10 -0.35
CA PRO A 199 19.55 17.03 0.94
C PRO A 199 18.46 15.95 0.92
N GLN A 200 18.43 15.12 1.97
CA GLN A 200 17.49 14.02 2.11
C GLN A 200 16.54 14.18 3.30
N GLY A 201 16.95 14.93 4.32
CA GLY A 201 16.16 15.24 5.50
C GLY A 201 16.78 16.36 6.31
N ILE A 202 15.95 17.00 7.14
CA ILE A 202 16.36 18.03 8.09
C ILE A 202 15.50 17.85 9.35
N ALA A 203 16.11 18.00 10.52
CA ALA A 203 15.44 17.99 11.81
C ALA A 203 16.06 19.06 12.72
N VAL A 204 15.26 19.59 13.65
CA VAL A 204 15.69 20.66 14.56
C VAL A 204 15.53 20.19 15.99
N ASP A 205 16.59 20.38 16.79
CA ASP A 205 16.56 20.29 18.24
C ASP A 205 16.74 21.70 18.81
N GLU A 206 15.61 22.37 19.04
CA GLU A 206 15.57 23.74 19.55
C GLU A 206 16.19 23.85 20.95
N ASN A 207 16.05 22.82 21.78
CA ASN A 207 16.59 22.81 23.14
C ASN A 207 18.13 22.81 23.15
N ARG A 208 18.76 22.20 22.14
CA ARG A 208 20.22 22.15 22.00
C ARG A 208 20.78 23.19 21.05
N ASP A 209 19.90 23.97 20.42
CA ASP A 209 20.27 24.92 19.39
C ASP A 209 21.05 24.22 18.25
N ILE A 210 20.45 23.14 17.71
CA ILE A 210 21.06 22.30 16.67
C ILE A 210 20.10 22.06 15.51
N VAL A 211 20.63 22.17 14.30
CA VAL A 211 19.99 21.73 13.05
C VAL A 211 20.75 20.50 12.53
N TYR A 212 20.07 19.35 12.49
CA TYR A 212 20.60 18.14 11.85
C TYR A 212 20.21 18.12 10.38
N LEU A 213 21.18 17.90 9.52
CA LEU A 213 21.01 17.89 8.07
C LEU A 213 21.56 16.58 7.50
N GLY A 214 20.70 15.82 6.84
CA GLY A 214 21.08 14.62 6.12
C GLY A 214 21.23 14.93 4.63
N GLY A 215 22.32 14.46 4.04
CA GLY A 215 22.65 14.73 2.66
C GLY A 215 24.00 14.16 2.26
N TYR A 216 24.48 14.61 1.11
CA TYR A 216 25.76 14.20 0.57
C TYR A 216 26.77 15.31 0.75
N PHE A 217 27.69 15.14 1.69
CA PHE A 217 28.61 16.20 2.08
C PHE A 217 29.97 16.12 1.38
N GLY A 218 30.30 14.99 0.74
CA GLY A 218 31.66 14.75 0.24
C GLY A 218 32.69 14.72 1.38
N ALA A 219 33.79 14.00 1.20
CA ALA A 219 34.88 13.78 2.17
C ALA A 219 34.87 14.59 3.50
N PHE A 220 34.30 14.02 4.56
CA PHE A 220 34.67 14.38 5.94
C PHE A 220 34.43 13.22 6.91
N VAL A 221 35.49 12.47 7.24
CA VAL A 221 35.63 11.75 8.52
C VAL A 221 37.13 11.62 8.83
N GLY A 222 37.60 12.10 9.97
CA GLY A 222 38.88 11.66 10.56
C GLY A 222 40.19 12.03 9.87
N GLY A 223 40.21 12.98 8.93
CA GLY A 223 41.45 13.41 8.26
C GLY A 223 41.86 12.59 7.02
N GLU A 224 41.05 11.64 6.56
CA GLU A 224 41.28 10.93 5.28
C GLU A 224 40.10 11.05 4.30
N THR A 225 40.44 11.22 3.02
CA THR A 225 39.53 11.51 1.92
C THR A 225 39.00 10.22 1.29
N HIS A 226 37.70 9.96 1.40
CA HIS A 226 37.00 9.09 0.44
C HIS A 226 36.17 9.95 -0.51
N GLN A 227 36.15 9.55 -1.78
CA GLN A 227 35.71 10.46 -2.83
C GLN A 227 34.26 10.95 -2.65
N PHE A 228 33.33 10.23 -2.02
CA PHE A 228 31.89 10.58 -2.03
C PHE A 228 31.03 9.77 -1.02
N ALA A 229 30.36 10.38 -0.02
CA ALA A 229 29.50 9.65 0.95
C ALA A 229 28.30 10.46 1.50
N TYR A 230 27.19 9.76 1.74
CA TYR A 230 26.04 10.28 2.50
C TYR A 230 26.33 10.27 4.00
N ALA A 231 25.91 11.32 4.70
CA ALA A 231 26.10 11.47 6.14
C ALA A 231 25.00 12.31 6.77
N ILE A 232 24.97 12.30 8.10
CA ILE A 232 24.23 13.27 8.92
C ILE A 232 25.25 14.25 9.48
N ALA A 233 25.05 15.53 9.25
CA ALA A 233 25.81 16.61 9.85
C ALA A 233 24.92 17.39 10.83
N ALA A 234 25.54 17.99 11.85
CA ALA A 234 24.86 18.84 12.82
C ALA A 234 25.47 20.23 12.79
N PHE A 235 24.63 21.26 12.77
CA PHE A 235 25.04 22.65 12.67
C PHE A 235 24.37 23.49 13.74
N LYS A 236 25.06 24.54 14.18
CA LYS A 236 24.45 25.66 14.88
C LYS A 236 23.58 26.49 13.90
N PRO A 237 22.63 27.29 14.37
CA PRO A 237 21.75 28.06 13.49
C PRO A 237 22.47 29.13 12.66
N ASP A 238 23.73 29.44 12.98
CA ASP A 238 24.62 30.29 12.19
C ASP A 238 25.38 29.52 11.08
N GLY A 239 25.19 28.19 11.01
CA GLY A 239 25.85 27.29 10.07
C GLY A 239 27.18 26.72 10.54
N LYS A 240 27.62 27.01 11.76
CA LYS A 240 28.84 26.41 12.32
C LYS A 240 28.64 24.92 12.57
N LEU A 241 29.52 24.09 12.01
CA LEU A 241 29.52 22.63 12.22
C LEU A 241 29.75 22.32 13.71
N VAL A 242 28.97 21.39 14.25
CA VAL A 242 29.12 20.88 15.63
C VAL A 242 30.24 19.83 15.66
N ASP A 243 31.10 19.92 16.68
CA ASP A 243 32.20 18.98 16.87
C ASP A 243 31.70 17.52 16.96
N GLY A 244 32.42 16.60 16.31
CA GLY A 244 32.03 15.19 16.21
C GLY A 244 31.08 14.86 15.05
N PHE A 245 30.67 15.85 14.25
CA PHE A 245 29.92 15.66 13.01
C PHE A 245 30.76 16.09 11.78
N PRO A 246 30.48 15.58 10.56
CA PRO A 246 29.42 14.62 10.23
C PRO A 246 29.71 13.20 10.74
N VAL A 247 28.66 12.45 11.06
CA VAL A 247 28.75 11.02 11.35
C VAL A 247 28.30 10.25 10.11
N PRO A 248 29.09 9.27 9.63
CA PRO A 248 28.70 8.44 8.50
C PRO A 248 27.35 7.79 8.75
N CYS A 249 26.46 7.88 7.78
CA CYS A 249 25.29 7.01 7.73
C CYS A 249 25.82 5.56 7.66
N THR A 250 25.46 4.72 8.64
CA THR A 250 26.00 3.36 8.81
C THR A 250 25.85 2.54 7.51
N LYS A 251 26.92 1.84 7.08
CA LYS A 251 26.98 1.05 5.83
C LYS A 251 26.17 -0.26 5.88
N THR A 252 25.50 -0.60 4.76
CA THR A 252 25.10 -1.97 4.36
C THR A 252 25.43 -2.19 2.86
N PRO A 253 25.75 -3.42 2.41
CA PRO A 253 26.68 -3.67 1.29
C PRO A 253 26.12 -3.57 -0.16
N ALA A 254 25.04 -2.81 -0.40
CA ALA A 254 24.57 -2.57 -1.78
C ALA A 254 23.92 -1.19 -1.97
N ILE A 255 24.11 -0.60 -3.14
CA ILE A 255 23.27 0.49 -3.66
C ILE A 255 22.05 -0.23 -4.25
N PRO A 256 20.88 -0.24 -3.57
CA PRO A 256 20.25 0.97 -3.05
C PRO A 256 19.93 1.01 -1.53
N THR A 257 20.41 0.07 -0.71
CA THR A 257 20.17 -0.01 0.77
C THR A 257 20.97 1.00 1.61
N GLN A 258 21.29 2.17 1.04
CA GLN A 258 22.06 3.19 1.74
C GLN A 258 21.14 4.06 2.60
N PHE A 259 21.54 4.27 3.85
CA PHE A 259 21.06 5.37 4.68
C PHE A 259 21.58 6.67 4.08
N ARG A 260 20.68 7.51 3.59
CA ARG A 260 21.04 8.75 2.88
C ARG A 260 20.85 10.00 3.73
N GLY A 261 20.52 9.85 5.02
CA GLY A 261 20.19 10.95 5.91
C GLY A 261 18.73 11.40 5.77
N VAL A 262 17.78 10.47 5.59
CA VAL A 262 16.36 10.80 5.78
C VAL A 262 16.11 10.77 7.28
N ILE A 263 16.31 11.92 7.90
CA ILE A 263 16.41 12.03 9.35
C ILE A 263 15.09 12.45 9.99
N SER A 264 14.78 11.86 11.14
CA SER A 264 13.74 12.32 12.06
C SER A 264 14.30 12.45 13.47
N LEU A 265 13.87 13.47 14.21
CA LEU A 265 14.11 13.61 15.64
C LEU A 265 12.85 13.17 16.40
N ALA A 266 12.94 12.07 17.16
CA ALA A 266 11.80 11.51 17.88
C ALA A 266 12.26 10.71 19.11
N GLY A 267 11.58 10.90 20.25
CA GLY A 267 11.84 10.12 21.47
C GLY A 267 13.26 10.30 22.00
N GLY A 268 13.81 11.51 21.91
CA GLY A 268 15.17 11.82 22.35
C GLY A 268 16.29 11.19 21.50
N ALA A 269 15.99 10.72 20.30
CA ALA A 269 16.92 10.08 19.38
C ALA A 269 16.77 10.58 17.95
N LEU A 270 17.83 10.38 17.16
CA LEU A 270 17.78 10.54 15.71
C LEU A 270 17.42 9.20 15.08
N TRP A 271 16.55 9.23 14.09
CA TRP A 271 16.18 8.08 13.28
C TRP A 271 16.60 8.36 11.84
N ASP A 272 17.40 7.47 11.27
CA ASP A 272 17.76 7.50 9.85
C ASP A 272 17.06 6.34 9.14
N THR A 273 16.56 6.60 7.94
CA THR A 273 15.74 5.65 7.19
C THR A 273 16.36 5.33 5.82
N ALA A 274 16.09 4.13 5.33
CA ALA A 274 16.59 3.68 4.03
C ALA A 274 15.58 2.83 3.28
N TRP A 275 15.88 2.57 2.00
CA TRP A 275 15.07 1.74 1.12
C TRP A 275 14.89 0.33 1.68
N TYR A 276 13.78 -0.31 1.31
CA TYR A 276 13.40 -1.65 1.74
C TYR A 276 13.07 -1.74 3.24
N GLY A 277 12.61 -0.63 3.82
CA GLY A 277 12.14 -0.57 5.20
C GLY A 277 13.22 -0.60 6.27
N PHE A 278 14.43 -0.14 5.94
CA PHE A 278 15.51 -0.08 6.90
C PHE A 278 15.37 1.14 7.81
N LEU A 279 15.63 0.93 9.10
CA LEU A 279 15.65 1.99 10.12
C LEU A 279 16.89 1.84 11.01
N SER A 280 17.51 2.97 11.32
CA SER A 280 18.61 3.09 12.26
C SER A 280 18.26 4.12 13.33
N ARG A 281 18.62 3.84 14.57
CA ARG A 281 18.46 4.72 15.73
C ARG A 281 19.83 5.16 16.22
N LEU A 282 20.04 6.46 16.27
CA LEU A 282 21.26 7.11 16.71
C LEU A 282 20.96 7.98 17.94
N ASN A 283 21.95 8.15 18.81
CA ASN A 283 21.88 9.18 19.83
C ASN A 283 21.98 10.58 19.19
N LEU A 284 21.78 11.62 19.99
CA LEU A 284 21.82 13.01 19.52
C LEU A 284 23.24 13.50 19.16
N SER A 285 24.26 12.70 19.41
CA SER A 285 25.64 12.90 18.90
C SER A 285 25.89 12.13 17.60
N GLY A 286 24.85 11.55 16.99
CA GLY A 286 24.92 10.81 15.73
C GLY A 286 25.49 9.40 15.84
N GLN A 287 25.87 8.93 17.04
CA GLN A 287 26.41 7.59 17.24
C GLN A 287 25.29 6.55 17.30
N GLY A 288 25.54 5.36 16.77
CA GLY A 288 24.58 4.24 16.83
C GLY A 288 24.17 3.93 18.28
N ALA A 289 22.87 4.02 18.57
CA ALA A 289 22.28 3.68 19.85
C ALA A 289 20.92 2.99 19.62
N PRO A 290 20.93 1.75 19.10
CA PRO A 290 22.07 0.84 18.88
C PRO A 290 22.60 0.87 17.42
N GLY A 291 22.11 1.81 16.60
CA GLY A 291 22.32 1.81 15.16
C GLY A 291 21.14 1.13 14.46
N ARG A 292 21.41 0.22 13.53
CA ARG A 292 20.38 -0.43 12.72
C ARG A 292 19.46 -1.30 13.58
N VAL A 293 18.15 -1.05 13.51
CA VAL A 293 17.11 -1.70 14.34
C VAL A 293 16.03 -2.40 13.52
N VAL A 294 15.90 -2.08 12.23
CA VAL A 294 14.96 -2.72 11.29
C VAL A 294 15.67 -3.02 9.97
N GLU A 295 15.44 -4.21 9.42
CA GLU A 295 15.98 -4.65 8.14
C GLU A 295 14.94 -5.40 7.32
N TRP A 296 14.89 -5.15 6.01
CA TRP A 296 14.07 -5.90 5.06
C TRP A 296 12.55 -5.92 5.35
N HIS A 297 12.05 -4.93 6.08
CA HIS A 297 10.61 -4.72 6.28
C HIS A 297 9.99 -4.03 5.05
N HIS A 298 9.84 -4.79 3.96
CA HIS A 298 9.38 -4.29 2.67
C HIS A 298 8.03 -3.57 2.72
N GLU A 299 7.19 -3.86 3.71
CA GLU A 299 5.92 -3.18 3.98
C GLU A 299 6.07 -1.70 4.33
N LEU A 300 7.24 -1.28 4.84
CA LEU A 300 7.58 0.12 5.07
C LEU A 300 8.06 0.83 3.81
N GLY A 301 8.51 0.07 2.80
CA GLY A 301 9.03 0.59 1.54
C GLY A 301 10.19 1.57 1.73
N TYR A 302 9.88 2.86 1.74
CA TYR A 302 10.81 3.94 2.07
C TYR A 302 10.21 4.78 3.20
N PRO A 303 10.61 4.58 4.47
CA PRO A 303 10.11 5.38 5.58
C PRO A 303 10.49 6.85 5.43
N THR A 304 9.58 7.78 5.71
CA THR A 304 9.77 9.22 5.47
C THR A 304 9.88 10.05 6.75
N GLN A 305 9.17 9.65 7.80
CA GLN A 305 9.19 10.32 9.10
C GLN A 305 8.97 9.29 10.22
N VAL A 306 9.70 9.44 11.31
CA VAL A 306 9.43 8.79 12.60
C VAL A 306 8.97 9.85 13.58
N LEU A 307 7.84 9.62 14.23
CA LEU A 307 7.24 10.52 15.22
C LEU A 307 7.03 9.75 16.53
N CYS A 308 7.47 10.32 17.66
CA CYS A 308 7.14 9.77 18.97
C CYS A 308 5.75 10.26 19.38
N ILE A 309 4.83 9.33 19.64
CA ILE A 309 3.44 9.58 20.02
C ILE A 309 3.31 9.68 21.54
N ALA A 310 3.93 8.74 22.25
CA ALA A 310 3.88 8.64 23.69
C ALA A 310 5.10 7.87 24.21
N GLU A 311 5.48 8.14 25.46
CA GLU A 311 6.59 7.48 26.13
C GLU A 311 6.17 7.10 27.55
N ARG A 312 6.44 5.86 27.95
CA ARG A 312 6.11 5.32 29.27
C ARG A 312 6.95 4.08 29.55
N ASP A 313 7.48 3.96 30.77
CA ASP A 313 8.15 2.75 31.28
C ASP A 313 9.22 2.19 30.32
N GLU A 314 10.17 3.04 29.90
CA GLU A 314 11.25 2.71 28.93
C GLU A 314 10.76 2.28 27.54
N LYS A 315 9.50 2.56 27.21
CA LYS A 315 8.90 2.25 25.93
C LYS A 315 8.37 3.49 25.24
N GLN A 316 8.57 3.55 23.93
CA GLN A 316 8.12 4.65 23.10
C GLN A 316 7.16 4.11 22.04
N LEU A 317 5.97 4.70 21.96
CA LEU A 317 5.02 4.46 20.89
C LEU A 317 5.37 5.41 19.73
N LEU A 318 5.67 4.84 18.56
CA LEU A 318 6.12 5.56 17.39
C LEU A 318 5.08 5.46 16.26
N ALA A 319 4.89 6.55 15.51
CA ALA A 319 4.28 6.53 14.19
C ALA A 319 5.37 6.61 13.12
N ILE A 320 5.35 5.69 12.16
CA ILE A 320 6.32 5.62 11.06
C ILE A 320 5.54 5.75 9.75
N THR A 321 5.78 6.85 9.04
CA THR A 321 5.20 7.08 7.72
C THR A 321 6.10 6.57 6.62
N THR A 322 5.52 6.34 5.44
CA THR A 322 6.26 5.84 4.27
C THR A 322 6.24 6.86 3.13
N ALA A 323 6.88 6.57 1.99
CA ALA A 323 6.74 7.40 0.80
C ALA A 323 5.32 7.37 0.20
N MET A 324 4.37 6.66 0.83
CA MET A 324 3.03 6.41 0.30
C MET A 324 1.98 6.83 1.33
N PRO A 325 0.92 7.56 0.93
CA PRO A 325 -0.14 8.02 1.85
C PRO A 325 -1.03 6.88 2.38
N ASN A 326 -0.82 5.66 1.89
CA ASN A 326 -1.68 4.51 2.11
C ASN A 326 -1.43 3.79 3.44
N ALA A 327 -0.33 4.07 4.14
CA ALA A 327 0.05 3.36 5.35
C ALA A 327 0.91 4.21 6.30
N ILE A 328 0.56 4.13 7.58
CA ILE A 328 1.35 4.51 8.74
C ILE A 328 1.49 3.26 9.60
N TYR A 329 2.68 3.05 10.16
CA TYR A 329 2.91 1.95 11.08
C TYR A 329 3.06 2.49 12.50
N ILE A 330 2.22 1.99 13.40
CA ILE A 330 2.38 2.21 14.83
C ILE A 330 3.31 1.11 15.34
N ALA A 331 4.41 1.52 15.95
CA ALA A 331 5.42 0.62 16.47
C ALA A 331 5.74 0.93 17.92
N LEU A 332 6.10 -0.10 18.67
CA LEU A 332 6.62 0.03 20.03
C LEU A 332 8.14 -0.13 19.96
N TRP A 333 8.85 0.90 20.38
CA TRP A 333 10.28 0.83 20.66
C TRP A 333 10.49 0.53 22.15
N ASP A 334 11.29 -0.48 22.44
CA ASP A 334 11.68 -0.87 23.79
C ASP A 334 13.14 -0.48 24.03
N ASN A 335 13.39 0.48 24.93
CA ASN A 335 14.75 0.94 25.24
C ASN A 335 15.59 -0.14 25.94
N VAL A 336 14.97 -1.08 26.66
CA VAL A 336 15.71 -2.13 27.39
C VAL A 336 16.15 -3.20 26.40
N GLU A 337 15.22 -3.70 25.60
CA GLU A 337 15.47 -4.76 24.61
C GLU A 337 16.14 -4.24 23.33
N GLN A 338 16.22 -2.91 23.16
CA GLN A 338 16.75 -2.25 21.97
C GLN A 338 16.10 -2.77 20.68
N ARG A 339 14.79 -3.01 20.74
CA ARG A 339 14.01 -3.65 19.69
C ARG A 339 12.74 -2.86 19.40
N ILE A 340 12.37 -2.88 18.13
CA ILE A 340 11.09 -2.36 17.65
C ILE A 340 10.13 -3.50 17.32
N SER A 341 8.85 -3.31 17.63
CA SER A 341 7.76 -4.23 17.28
C SER A 341 6.62 -3.46 16.65
N PHE A 342 6.20 -3.86 15.44
CA PHE A 342 5.05 -3.26 14.76
C PHE A 342 3.76 -3.73 15.42
N VAL A 343 2.95 -2.78 15.87
CA VAL A 343 1.71 -3.02 16.62
C VAL A 343 0.50 -2.91 15.71
N ARG A 344 0.50 -1.92 14.80
CA ARG A 344 -0.64 -1.61 13.95
C ARG A 344 -0.18 -1.04 12.61
N ARG A 345 -0.94 -1.32 11.55
CA ARG A 345 -0.91 -0.61 10.28
C ARG A 345 -2.21 0.18 10.15
N ILE A 346 -2.08 1.51 10.14
CA ILE A 346 -3.16 2.45 9.88
C ILE A 346 -3.11 2.84 8.42
N GLY A 347 -4.22 2.71 7.68
CA GLY A 347 -4.21 2.99 6.25
C GLY A 347 -5.21 2.16 5.45
N CYS A 348 -4.93 2.01 4.15
CA CYS A 348 -5.77 1.35 3.15
C CYS A 348 -4.92 0.66 2.06
N LEU A 349 -5.54 -0.02 1.10
CA LEU A 349 -4.88 -0.65 -0.07
C LEU A 349 -5.36 0.01 -1.37
N PRO A 350 -4.68 1.05 -1.87
CA PRO A 350 -5.20 1.86 -2.98
C PRO A 350 -5.18 1.11 -4.30
N THR A 351 -4.15 0.29 -4.52
CA THR A 351 -4.06 -0.64 -5.64
C THR A 351 -4.03 -2.06 -5.13
N ILE A 352 -4.87 -2.90 -5.74
CA ILE A 352 -4.86 -4.33 -5.52
C ILE A 352 -4.66 -4.99 -6.89
N SER A 353 -3.57 -5.73 -7.05
CA SER A 353 -3.18 -6.37 -8.32
C SER A 353 -3.35 -7.89 -8.32
N SER A 354 -3.48 -8.49 -7.14
CA SER A 354 -3.74 -9.91 -6.96
C SER A 354 -4.25 -10.17 -5.54
N VAL A 355 -4.99 -11.27 -5.37
CA VAL A 355 -5.36 -11.82 -4.07
C VAL A 355 -5.18 -13.33 -4.12
N GLY A 356 -4.71 -13.93 -3.03
CA GLY A 356 -4.66 -15.37 -2.85
C GLY A 356 -5.05 -15.77 -1.43
N LEU A 357 -5.66 -16.95 -1.30
CA LEU A 357 -6.04 -17.57 -0.03
C LEU A 357 -5.53 -19.02 -0.01
N SER A 358 -4.72 -19.37 0.98
CA SER A 358 -4.25 -20.75 1.19
C SER A 358 -5.21 -21.54 2.07
N GLU A 359 -5.07 -22.87 2.04
CA GLU A 359 -5.84 -23.80 2.87
C GLU A 359 -5.61 -23.57 4.37
N ASP A 360 -4.37 -23.29 4.77
CA ASP A 360 -4.01 -22.98 6.16
C ASP A 360 -4.29 -21.51 6.56
N GLY A 361 -5.01 -20.75 5.74
CA GLY A 361 -5.52 -19.43 6.09
C GLY A 361 -4.52 -18.28 5.93
N TRP A 362 -3.54 -18.39 5.05
CA TRP A 362 -2.77 -17.21 4.60
C TRP A 362 -3.51 -16.45 3.51
N VAL A 363 -3.50 -15.13 3.65
CA VAL A 363 -4.00 -14.19 2.65
C VAL A 363 -2.82 -13.43 2.09
N THR A 364 -2.64 -13.47 0.77
CA THR A 364 -1.62 -12.68 0.07
C THR A 364 -2.29 -11.66 -0.83
N VAL A 365 -1.77 -10.43 -0.86
CA VAL A 365 -2.33 -9.32 -1.62
C VAL A 365 -1.22 -8.56 -2.34
N GLY A 366 -1.32 -8.47 -3.65
CA GLY A 366 -0.41 -7.65 -4.44
C GLY A 366 -0.85 -6.19 -4.39
N THR A 367 0.09 -5.31 -4.06
CA THR A 367 -0.10 -3.84 -4.06
C THR A 367 0.86 -3.18 -5.03
N GLU A 368 0.81 -1.86 -5.17
CA GLU A 368 1.70 -1.11 -6.05
C GLU A 368 3.20 -1.20 -5.70
N ARG A 369 3.56 -1.57 -4.46
CA ARG A 369 4.93 -1.55 -3.95
C ARG A 369 5.41 -2.88 -3.36
N ALA A 370 4.49 -3.74 -2.96
CA ALA A 370 4.84 -5.00 -2.31
C ALA A 370 3.74 -6.06 -2.44
N GLN A 371 4.13 -7.33 -2.38
CA GLN A 371 3.22 -8.43 -2.07
C GLN A 371 3.10 -8.55 -0.55
N LEU A 372 1.94 -8.27 0.01
CA LEU A 372 1.68 -8.28 1.46
C LEU A 372 1.03 -9.60 1.88
N TRP A 373 1.33 -10.05 3.11
CA TRP A 373 0.86 -11.33 3.64
C TRP A 373 0.27 -11.17 5.04
N TRP A 374 -0.93 -11.71 5.23
CA TRP A 374 -1.63 -11.79 6.51
C TRP A 374 -2.11 -13.21 6.79
N ARG A 375 -2.49 -13.47 8.03
CA ARG A 375 -3.38 -14.57 8.38
C ARG A 375 -4.84 -14.13 8.25
N TRP A 376 -5.71 -15.07 7.93
CA TRP A 376 -7.15 -14.88 7.91
C TRP A 376 -7.69 -14.30 9.23
N GLU A 377 -7.10 -14.73 10.35
CA GLU A 377 -7.47 -14.35 11.70
C GLU A 377 -6.97 -12.95 12.10
N ASP A 378 -6.10 -12.33 11.29
CA ASP A 378 -5.57 -11.00 11.58
C ASP A 378 -6.68 -9.93 11.53
N ALA A 379 -6.55 -8.92 12.37
CA ALA A 379 -7.46 -7.79 12.44
C ALA A 379 -7.26 -6.82 11.24
N GLN A 380 -8.21 -5.92 11.03
CA GLN A 380 -8.24 -4.97 9.90
C GLN A 380 -7.02 -4.04 9.81
N ASP A 381 -6.40 -3.80 10.95
CA ASP A 381 -5.29 -2.91 11.20
C ASP A 381 -4.01 -3.66 11.57
N ALA A 382 -3.99 -4.99 11.44
CA ALA A 382 -2.80 -5.78 11.69
C ALA A 382 -1.70 -5.39 10.69
N PRO A 383 -0.45 -5.19 11.14
CA PRO A 383 0.66 -5.12 10.21
C PRO A 383 0.74 -6.43 9.42
N PRO A 384 1.08 -6.38 8.12
CA PRO A 384 1.34 -7.59 7.36
C PRO A 384 2.45 -8.38 8.06
N ARG A 385 2.26 -9.68 8.19
CA ARG A 385 3.25 -10.58 8.80
C ARG A 385 4.50 -10.70 7.96
N LYS A 386 4.39 -10.35 6.68
CA LYS A 386 5.46 -10.36 5.69
C LYS A 386 5.11 -9.49 4.49
N ALA A 387 6.14 -8.94 3.86
CA ALA A 387 6.04 -8.27 2.57
C ALA A 387 7.19 -8.70 1.64
N GLU A 388 6.94 -8.68 0.33
CA GLU A 388 7.93 -8.95 -0.71
C GLU A 388 8.00 -7.82 -1.71
N LEU A 389 9.17 -7.63 -2.34
CA LEU A 389 9.35 -6.62 -3.38
C LEU A 389 8.70 -6.99 -4.70
N HIS A 390 8.71 -8.28 -5.04
CA HIS A 390 8.01 -8.77 -6.21
C HIS A 390 6.51 -8.66 -5.98
N ILE A 391 5.74 -8.38 -7.03
CA ILE A 391 4.30 -8.15 -6.91
C ILE A 391 3.59 -9.05 -7.91
N ALA A 392 2.70 -9.91 -7.42
CA ALA A 392 1.87 -10.74 -8.28
C ALA A 392 0.86 -9.87 -9.03
N VAL A 393 0.75 -10.10 -10.34
CA VAL A 393 -0.10 -9.35 -11.29
C VAL A 393 -1.21 -10.20 -11.90
N THR A 394 -1.28 -11.46 -11.47
CA THR A 394 -2.36 -12.40 -11.75
C THR A 394 -2.83 -13.00 -10.42
N PRO A 395 -4.01 -13.64 -10.38
CA PRO A 395 -4.26 -14.70 -9.41
C PRO A 395 -3.13 -15.74 -9.44
N GLY A 396 -3.04 -16.56 -8.40
CA GLY A 396 -1.95 -17.51 -8.27
C GLY A 396 -2.38 -18.87 -7.76
N TYR A 397 -1.43 -19.79 -7.80
CA TYR A 397 -1.60 -21.18 -7.39
C TYR A 397 -0.80 -21.44 -6.11
N PHE A 398 -1.47 -21.96 -5.08
CA PHE A 398 -0.83 -22.41 -3.85
C PHE A 398 -0.42 -23.88 -3.94
N ASP A 399 0.80 -24.17 -3.51
CA ASP A 399 1.31 -25.51 -3.25
C ASP A 399 2.03 -25.51 -1.88
N GLY A 400 1.28 -25.89 -0.85
CA GLY A 400 1.70 -25.77 0.54
C GLY A 400 2.05 -24.32 0.91
N GLU A 401 3.29 -24.08 1.29
CA GLU A 401 3.79 -22.75 1.68
C GLU A 401 4.15 -21.84 0.49
N ARG A 402 4.12 -22.39 -0.73
CA ARG A 402 4.55 -21.70 -1.96
C ARG A 402 3.34 -21.15 -2.71
N PHE A 403 3.48 -19.95 -3.25
CA PHE A 403 2.48 -19.30 -4.09
C PHE A 403 3.10 -18.93 -5.42
N PHE A 404 2.65 -19.57 -6.49
CA PHE A 404 3.08 -19.27 -7.85
C PHE A 404 2.17 -18.22 -8.50
N SER A 405 2.76 -17.20 -9.12
CA SER A 405 2.05 -16.22 -9.94
C SER A 405 2.97 -15.64 -11.01
N LEU A 406 2.40 -14.98 -12.02
CA LEU A 406 3.16 -14.02 -12.80
C LEU A 406 3.34 -12.74 -11.99
N ALA A 407 4.53 -12.13 -12.05
CA ALA A 407 4.85 -10.98 -11.22
C ALA A 407 5.60 -9.89 -11.97
N ALA A 408 5.34 -8.64 -11.56
CA ALA A 408 6.22 -7.53 -11.82
C ALA A 408 7.46 -7.63 -10.92
N GLN A 409 8.61 -7.26 -11.45
CA GLN A 409 9.86 -7.26 -10.70
C GLN A 409 9.96 -5.94 -9.93
N TYR A 410 9.90 -5.96 -8.60
CA TYR A 410 10.00 -4.80 -7.69
C TYR A 410 8.81 -3.83 -7.61
N ARG A 411 8.18 -3.44 -8.72
CA ARG A 411 7.08 -2.47 -8.73
C ARG A 411 6.09 -2.72 -9.87
N LEU A 412 4.84 -2.29 -9.70
CA LEU A 412 3.83 -2.43 -10.76
C LEU A 412 4.11 -1.58 -12.02
N ASP A 413 4.78 -0.44 -11.89
CA ASP A 413 5.13 0.41 -13.04
C ASP A 413 6.17 -0.24 -13.98
N ASP A 414 6.94 -1.22 -13.49
CA ASP A 414 7.86 -1.98 -14.33
C ASP A 414 7.14 -2.79 -15.43
N LEU A 415 5.83 -3.04 -15.29
CA LEU A 415 5.01 -3.65 -16.33
C LEU A 415 4.92 -2.81 -17.61
N GLN A 416 5.14 -1.49 -17.53
CA GLN A 416 5.18 -0.64 -18.71
C GLN A 416 6.44 -0.87 -19.55
N ARG A 417 7.50 -1.41 -18.94
CA ARG A 417 8.84 -1.56 -19.54
C ARG A 417 9.18 -3.01 -19.84
N ARG A 418 8.60 -3.96 -19.11
CA ARG A 418 8.98 -5.37 -19.14
C ARG A 418 7.78 -6.28 -18.97
N SER A 419 7.79 -7.41 -19.67
CA SER A 419 6.79 -8.46 -19.47
C SER A 419 6.90 -9.07 -18.06
N PRO A 420 5.78 -9.52 -17.47
CA PRO A 420 5.78 -10.28 -16.22
C PRO A 420 6.62 -11.55 -16.31
N VAL A 421 7.15 -11.98 -15.16
CA VAL A 421 7.94 -13.23 -15.07
C VAL A 421 7.28 -14.23 -14.13
N PRO A 422 7.41 -15.55 -14.40
CA PRO A 422 7.02 -16.60 -13.46
C PRO A 422 7.79 -16.47 -12.15
N THR A 423 7.05 -16.30 -11.05
CA THR A 423 7.63 -16.06 -9.72
C THR A 423 6.93 -16.93 -8.69
N VAL A 424 7.72 -17.51 -7.80
CA VAL A 424 7.21 -18.19 -6.63
C VAL A 424 7.49 -17.33 -5.41
N PHE A 425 6.45 -17.12 -4.63
CA PHE A 425 6.49 -16.45 -3.35
C PHE A 425 6.39 -17.50 -2.24
N SER A 426 6.93 -17.18 -1.07
CA SER A 426 6.87 -18.00 0.14
C SER A 426 6.21 -17.22 1.25
N ARG A 427 5.52 -17.91 2.18
CA ARG A 427 4.99 -17.30 3.40
C ARG A 427 5.96 -17.33 4.60
N ARG A 428 7.16 -17.91 4.45
CA ARG A 428 8.14 -18.01 5.55
C ARG A 428 8.64 -16.63 5.94
N VAL A 429 8.85 -16.44 7.25
CA VAL A 429 9.27 -15.16 7.83
C VAL A 429 10.71 -15.32 8.32
N GLY A 430 11.58 -14.37 7.98
CA GLY A 430 12.96 -14.32 8.48
C GLY A 430 14.07 -14.33 7.43
N GLY A 431 13.76 -14.51 6.14
CA GLY A 431 14.71 -14.41 5.02
C GLY A 431 14.73 -13.04 4.33
N ARG A 432 15.80 -12.75 3.59
CA ARG A 432 15.87 -11.67 2.58
C ARG A 432 14.93 -12.05 1.42
N ASN A 433 14.06 -11.12 0.96
CA ASN A 433 13.14 -11.24 -0.18
C ASN A 433 13.04 -12.66 -0.75
N GLU A 434 12.07 -13.44 -0.27
CA GLU A 434 11.97 -14.87 -0.56
C GLU A 434 11.23 -15.15 -1.86
N ALA A 435 10.81 -14.13 -2.61
CA ALA A 435 10.25 -14.34 -3.92
C ALA A 435 11.36 -14.66 -4.92
N TRP A 436 11.29 -15.82 -5.57
CA TRP A 436 12.27 -16.26 -6.55
C TRP A 436 11.65 -16.40 -7.94
N ARG A 437 12.36 -15.86 -8.93
CA ARG A 437 12.02 -16.01 -10.35
C ARG A 437 12.35 -17.43 -10.80
N VAL A 438 11.37 -18.12 -11.39
CA VAL A 438 11.50 -19.52 -11.85
C VAL A 438 11.49 -19.67 -13.37
N GLY A 439 11.44 -18.58 -14.13
CA GLY A 439 11.55 -18.64 -15.59
C GLY A 439 11.72 -17.29 -16.25
N GLU A 440 11.83 -17.31 -17.57
CA GLU A 440 11.92 -16.12 -18.42
C GLU A 440 10.61 -15.31 -18.52
N PRO A 441 10.67 -14.04 -18.95
CA PRO A 441 9.48 -13.24 -19.17
C PRO A 441 8.52 -13.94 -20.13
N VAL A 442 7.23 -13.91 -19.78
CA VAL A 442 6.21 -14.60 -20.58
C VAL A 442 5.96 -13.87 -21.90
N PRO A 443 5.50 -14.57 -22.96
CA PRO A 443 5.19 -13.94 -24.24
C PRO A 443 3.90 -13.09 -24.22
N LEU A 444 3.15 -13.12 -23.12
CA LEU A 444 1.90 -12.39 -22.94
C LEU A 444 2.16 -10.92 -22.65
N LYS A 445 1.34 -10.03 -23.20
CA LYS A 445 1.48 -8.58 -23.02
C LYS A 445 0.83 -8.08 -21.74
N ARG A 446 -0.38 -8.54 -21.43
CA ARG A 446 -1.17 -8.11 -20.26
C ARG A 446 -1.85 -9.32 -19.62
N PRO A 447 -1.08 -10.22 -18.97
CA PRO A 447 -1.67 -11.37 -18.30
C PRO A 447 -2.59 -10.92 -17.15
N CYS A 448 -3.78 -11.52 -17.04
CA CYS A 448 -4.79 -11.10 -16.05
C CYS A 448 -5.40 -12.25 -15.24
N GLY A 449 -5.59 -13.43 -15.83
CA GLY A 449 -6.10 -14.65 -15.19
C GLY A 449 -5.08 -15.77 -15.27
N LEU A 450 -5.02 -16.63 -14.26
CA LEU A 450 -4.04 -17.73 -14.18
C LEU A 450 -4.60 -18.91 -13.40
N SER A 451 -4.43 -20.12 -13.95
CA SER A 451 -4.75 -21.36 -13.24
C SER A 451 -3.80 -22.49 -13.63
N VAL A 452 -3.58 -23.42 -12.71
CA VAL A 452 -2.78 -24.62 -12.93
C VAL A 452 -3.70 -25.84 -12.92
N HIS A 453 -3.72 -26.60 -14.01
CA HIS A 453 -4.38 -27.91 -14.07
C HIS A 453 -3.46 -28.97 -13.51
N VAL A 454 -3.77 -29.43 -12.29
CA VAL A 454 -3.03 -30.51 -11.63
C VAL A 454 -3.72 -31.84 -11.89
N LYS A 455 -2.96 -32.83 -12.37
CA LYS A 455 -3.42 -34.21 -12.49
C LYS A 455 -2.93 -34.99 -11.26
N PRO A 456 -3.81 -35.60 -10.45
CA PRO A 456 -3.41 -36.35 -9.26
C PRO A 456 -2.31 -37.38 -9.57
N GLY A 457 -1.25 -37.38 -8.76
CA GLY A 457 -0.10 -38.28 -8.91
C GLY A 457 0.84 -37.97 -10.08
N ASN A 458 0.61 -36.91 -10.86
CA ASN A 458 1.49 -36.52 -11.96
C ASN A 458 2.27 -35.24 -11.60
N PRO A 459 3.61 -35.24 -11.65
CA PRO A 459 4.40 -34.05 -11.39
C PRO A 459 4.36 -33.01 -12.53
N ASN A 460 3.84 -33.39 -13.70
CA ASN A 460 3.55 -32.47 -14.80
C ASN A 460 2.10 -32.00 -14.74
N ALA A 461 1.94 -30.68 -14.81
CA ALA A 461 0.69 -29.96 -14.89
C ALA A 461 0.63 -29.11 -16.17
N THR A 462 -0.50 -28.46 -16.40
CA THR A 462 -0.65 -27.45 -17.45
C THR A 462 -0.96 -26.10 -16.82
N LEU A 463 -0.15 -25.10 -17.14
CA LEU A 463 -0.41 -23.72 -16.75
C LEU A 463 -1.25 -23.04 -17.83
N PHE A 464 -2.35 -22.42 -17.44
CA PHE A 464 -3.20 -21.59 -18.30
C PHE A 464 -3.13 -20.14 -17.85
N VAL A 465 -3.03 -19.22 -18.81
CA VAL A 465 -3.01 -17.77 -18.55
C VAL A 465 -3.84 -17.05 -19.59
N ILE A 466 -4.64 -16.08 -19.17
CA ILE A 466 -5.36 -15.16 -20.07
C ILE A 466 -4.49 -13.93 -20.33
N ASP A 467 -4.36 -13.55 -21.59
CA ASP A 467 -3.84 -12.24 -22.02
C ASP A 467 -5.00 -11.27 -22.31
N ALA A 468 -5.21 -10.29 -21.44
CA ALA A 468 -6.27 -9.29 -21.60
C ALA A 468 -6.08 -8.40 -22.83
N GLU A 469 -4.83 -8.24 -23.30
CA GLU A 469 -4.53 -7.42 -24.49
C GLU A 469 -5.05 -8.08 -25.77
N THR A 470 -4.91 -9.40 -25.87
CA THR A 470 -5.23 -10.16 -27.08
C THR A 470 -6.52 -10.98 -26.95
N ALA A 471 -7.21 -10.90 -25.81
CA ALA A 471 -8.38 -11.70 -25.46
C ALA A 471 -8.15 -13.21 -25.70
N GLN A 472 -6.96 -13.71 -25.36
CA GLN A 472 -6.52 -15.06 -25.71
C GLN A 472 -6.13 -15.86 -24.48
N ILE A 473 -6.50 -17.14 -24.45
CA ILE A 473 -5.98 -18.12 -23.49
C ILE A 473 -4.69 -18.71 -24.03
N TRP A 474 -3.65 -18.75 -23.21
CA TRP A 474 -2.37 -19.38 -23.46
C TRP A 474 -2.19 -20.57 -22.52
N LYS A 475 -1.51 -21.62 -22.99
CA LYS A 475 -1.11 -22.78 -22.19
C LYS A 475 0.38 -23.08 -22.33
N THR A 476 0.97 -23.66 -21.30
CA THR A 476 2.29 -24.31 -21.36
C THR A 476 2.37 -25.46 -20.35
N ASN A 477 3.33 -26.36 -20.53
CA ASN A 477 3.63 -27.38 -19.53
C ASN A 477 4.16 -26.70 -18.25
N PHE A 478 3.86 -27.30 -17.10
CA PHE A 478 4.20 -26.79 -15.79
C PHE A 478 4.76 -27.90 -14.90
N TRP A 479 5.99 -27.74 -14.42
CA TRP A 479 6.65 -28.68 -13.52
C TRP A 479 6.32 -28.35 -12.07
N LEU A 480 5.47 -29.17 -11.43
CA LEU A 480 4.97 -28.90 -10.08
C LEU A 480 6.07 -28.88 -8.99
N PRO A 481 7.06 -29.79 -8.98
CA PRO A 481 8.08 -29.80 -7.93
C PRO A 481 8.84 -28.47 -7.77
N GLU A 482 9.04 -27.73 -8.86
CA GLU A 482 9.70 -26.41 -8.86
C GLU A 482 8.73 -25.25 -9.11
N LEU A 483 7.44 -25.53 -9.32
CA LEU A 483 6.44 -24.57 -9.77
C LEU A 483 6.89 -23.76 -11.00
N ARG A 484 7.42 -24.47 -12.00
CA ARG A 484 8.14 -23.87 -13.13
C ARG A 484 7.44 -24.10 -14.47
N PRO A 485 7.09 -23.06 -15.24
CA PRO A 485 6.58 -23.23 -16.60
C PRO A 485 7.70 -23.55 -17.60
N PHE A 486 7.34 -24.27 -18.67
CA PHE A 486 8.26 -24.57 -19.76
C PHE A 486 8.29 -23.40 -20.76
N GLU A 487 9.39 -22.64 -20.74
CA GLU A 487 9.52 -21.35 -21.42
C GLU A 487 9.35 -21.41 -22.94
N LYS A 488 9.72 -22.52 -23.58
CA LYS A 488 9.68 -22.67 -25.05
C LYS A 488 8.39 -23.31 -25.58
N LEU A 489 7.44 -23.62 -24.70
CA LEU A 489 6.25 -24.41 -25.03
C LEU A 489 4.94 -23.62 -24.86
N TRP A 490 4.99 -22.30 -24.80
CA TRP A 490 3.80 -21.46 -24.79
C TRP A 490 3.03 -21.58 -26.10
N GLN A 491 1.74 -21.92 -26.00
CA GLN A 491 0.84 -22.11 -27.13
C GLN A 491 -0.47 -21.40 -26.88
N ARG A 492 -1.10 -20.88 -27.93
CA ARG A 492 -2.47 -20.36 -27.87
C ARG A 492 -3.44 -21.52 -27.80
N VAL A 493 -4.48 -21.36 -26.98
CA VAL A 493 -5.60 -22.31 -26.91
C VAL A 493 -6.64 -21.91 -27.96
N THR A 494 -6.97 -22.83 -28.86
CA THR A 494 -8.05 -22.63 -29.83
C THR A 494 -9.38 -22.89 -29.14
N VAL A 495 -10.27 -21.89 -29.15
CA VAL A 495 -11.64 -22.00 -28.65
C VAL A 495 -12.59 -22.00 -29.84
N GLU A 496 -13.41 -23.04 -29.96
CA GLU A 496 -14.43 -23.18 -30.99
C GLU A 496 -15.84 -22.91 -30.45
N GLY A 497 -16.71 -22.41 -31.32
CA GLY A 497 -18.12 -22.11 -31.01
C GLY A 497 -18.34 -20.71 -30.41
N THR A 498 -17.29 -19.98 -30.03
CA THR A 498 -17.37 -18.58 -29.62
C THR A 498 -16.03 -17.88 -29.74
N SER A 499 -16.03 -16.54 -29.68
CA SER A 499 -14.83 -15.73 -29.44
C SER A 499 -14.87 -15.14 -28.03
N LEU A 500 -13.70 -15.05 -27.40
CA LEU A 500 -13.55 -14.32 -26.14
C LEU A 500 -13.60 -12.81 -26.44
N ARG A 501 -14.31 -12.05 -25.60
CA ARG A 501 -14.54 -10.62 -25.77
C ARG A 501 -13.65 -9.79 -24.87
N SER A 502 -13.73 -10.05 -23.56
CA SER A 502 -12.88 -9.42 -22.55
C SER A 502 -12.68 -10.43 -21.42
N PRO A 503 -11.88 -11.49 -21.66
CA PRO A 503 -11.64 -12.50 -20.66
C PRO A 503 -10.75 -11.93 -19.55
N THR A 504 -11.13 -12.21 -18.31
CA THR A 504 -10.51 -11.62 -17.12
C THR A 504 -10.01 -12.67 -16.13
N ASP A 505 -10.58 -13.87 -16.15
CA ASP A 505 -10.22 -14.92 -15.21
C ASP A 505 -10.45 -16.32 -15.77
N ILE A 506 -9.69 -17.28 -15.26
CA ILE A 506 -9.70 -18.68 -15.73
C ILE A 506 -9.49 -19.62 -14.55
N VAL A 507 -10.24 -20.71 -14.52
CA VAL A 507 -10.06 -21.82 -13.59
C VAL A 507 -9.95 -23.11 -14.40
N ALA A 508 -8.88 -23.86 -14.18
CA ALA A 508 -8.71 -25.19 -14.74
C ALA A 508 -9.22 -26.25 -13.75
N LEU A 509 -10.16 -27.08 -14.20
CA LEU A 509 -10.83 -28.09 -13.40
C LEU A 509 -10.07 -29.43 -13.46
N THR A 510 -10.33 -30.32 -12.51
CA THR A 510 -9.63 -31.61 -12.41
C THR A 510 -9.83 -32.50 -13.65
N ASP A 511 -10.99 -32.41 -14.31
CA ASP A 511 -11.30 -33.13 -15.54
C ASP A 511 -10.63 -32.53 -16.80
N GLY A 512 -9.88 -31.44 -16.64
CA GLY A 512 -9.21 -30.73 -17.74
C GLY A 512 -10.10 -29.75 -18.49
N SER A 513 -11.36 -29.58 -18.10
CA SER A 513 -12.20 -28.48 -18.59
C SER A 513 -11.82 -27.15 -17.94
N LEU A 514 -12.23 -26.04 -18.56
CA LEU A 514 -11.92 -24.69 -18.12
C LEU A 514 -13.21 -23.92 -17.84
N LEU A 515 -13.21 -23.13 -16.77
CA LEU A 515 -14.17 -22.05 -16.56
C LEU A 515 -13.50 -20.73 -16.89
N VAL A 516 -14.15 -19.87 -17.67
CA VAL A 516 -13.59 -18.59 -18.14
C VAL A 516 -14.59 -17.47 -17.92
N ALA A 517 -14.16 -16.42 -17.22
CA ALA A 517 -14.93 -15.19 -17.02
C ALA A 517 -14.66 -14.32 -18.24
N ASP A 518 -15.71 -14.01 -19.00
CA ASP A 518 -15.63 -13.28 -20.26
C ASP A 518 -16.83 -12.36 -20.40
N SER A 519 -16.64 -11.04 -20.29
CA SER A 519 -17.65 -9.98 -20.46
C SER A 519 -19.13 -10.40 -20.52
N GLY A 520 -19.83 -10.30 -19.37
CA GLY A 520 -21.26 -10.63 -19.26
C GLY A 520 -21.59 -12.11 -19.11
N ARG A 521 -20.59 -12.99 -19.08
CA ARG A 521 -20.79 -14.44 -18.99
C ARG A 521 -19.62 -15.19 -18.35
N SER A 522 -19.92 -16.40 -17.89
CA SER A 522 -18.96 -17.44 -17.55
C SER A 522 -19.12 -18.60 -18.54
N LEU A 523 -18.02 -19.03 -19.16
CA LEU A 523 -17.99 -20.11 -20.13
C LEU A 523 -17.44 -21.38 -19.49
N HIS A 524 -18.08 -22.53 -19.73
CA HIS A 524 -17.50 -23.85 -19.48
C HIS A 524 -16.98 -24.44 -20.79
N LEU A 525 -15.66 -24.57 -20.90
CA LEU A 525 -14.98 -25.06 -22.08
C LEU A 525 -14.46 -26.47 -21.82
N LYS A 526 -14.83 -27.44 -22.67
CA LYS A 526 -14.33 -28.82 -22.60
C LYS A 526 -13.26 -29.07 -23.66
N PRO A 527 -12.19 -29.81 -23.33
CA PRO A 527 -11.20 -30.21 -24.32
C PRO A 527 -11.81 -31.23 -25.30
N GLU A 528 -11.60 -31.02 -26.59
CA GLU A 528 -11.99 -31.91 -27.69
C GLU A 528 -10.81 -32.02 -28.67
N GLY A 529 -9.91 -32.98 -28.41
CA GLY A 529 -8.64 -33.05 -29.12
C GLY A 529 -7.72 -31.87 -28.78
N GLU A 530 -7.27 -31.13 -29.80
CA GLU A 530 -6.39 -29.96 -29.63
C GLU A 530 -7.15 -28.64 -29.40
N VAL A 531 -8.48 -28.66 -29.48
CA VAL A 531 -9.34 -27.48 -29.31
C VAL A 531 -10.15 -27.56 -28.02
N TYR A 532 -10.69 -26.43 -27.59
CA TYR A 532 -11.68 -26.34 -26.53
C TYR A 532 -13.01 -25.88 -27.12
N ARG A 533 -14.10 -26.60 -26.81
CA ARG A 533 -15.44 -26.24 -27.27
C ARG A 533 -16.32 -25.79 -26.10
N VAL A 534 -17.18 -24.82 -26.35
CA VAL A 534 -18.17 -24.36 -25.37
C VAL A 534 -19.16 -25.49 -25.06
N ALA A 535 -19.15 -25.96 -23.82
CA ALA A 535 -20.08 -26.97 -23.32
C ALA A 535 -21.32 -26.34 -22.69
N SER A 536 -21.15 -25.22 -21.97
CA SER A 536 -22.25 -24.42 -21.45
C SER A 536 -21.81 -22.98 -21.19
N GLU A 537 -22.78 -22.08 -21.08
CA GLU A 537 -22.59 -20.67 -20.77
C GLU A 537 -23.56 -20.26 -19.65
N PHE A 538 -23.08 -19.44 -18.72
CA PHE A 538 -23.90 -18.81 -17.71
C PHE A 538 -23.78 -17.29 -17.80
N SER A 539 -24.90 -16.62 -18.03
CA SER A 539 -25.00 -15.15 -18.10
C SER A 539 -26.11 -14.59 -17.21
N SER A 540 -27.02 -15.45 -16.70
CA SER A 540 -28.11 -15.04 -15.81
C SER A 540 -28.68 -16.22 -15.03
N TRP A 541 -29.32 -15.93 -13.89
CA TRP A 541 -30.07 -16.90 -13.09
C TRP A 541 -31.58 -16.60 -13.04
N GLY A 542 -32.05 -15.75 -13.95
CA GLY A 542 -33.46 -15.39 -14.09
C GLY A 542 -33.67 -14.35 -15.18
N GLU A 543 -34.92 -13.94 -15.39
CA GLU A 543 -35.29 -13.08 -16.53
C GLU A 543 -35.04 -11.59 -16.28
N LYS A 544 -34.99 -11.17 -15.01
CA LYS A 544 -34.85 -9.77 -14.63
C LYS A 544 -33.42 -9.26 -14.88
N GLU A 545 -33.30 -7.98 -15.17
CA GLU A 545 -32.00 -7.34 -15.45
C GLU A 545 -31.03 -7.44 -14.27
N ASP A 546 -31.53 -7.35 -13.04
CA ASP A 546 -30.74 -7.54 -11.81
C ASP A 546 -30.24 -8.98 -11.62
N MET A 547 -30.69 -9.95 -12.41
CA MET A 547 -30.27 -11.35 -12.38
C MET A 547 -29.27 -11.71 -13.50
N ARG A 548 -28.77 -10.73 -14.26
CA ARG A 548 -27.77 -10.91 -15.34
C ARG A 548 -26.36 -10.55 -14.89
N LEU A 549 -25.32 -11.18 -15.40
CA LEU A 549 -23.94 -10.79 -15.09
C LEU A 549 -23.53 -9.49 -15.80
N GLY A 550 -22.68 -8.68 -15.16
CA GLY A 550 -22.07 -7.50 -15.75
C GLY A 550 -20.84 -7.78 -16.62
N GLU A 551 -20.28 -6.72 -17.20
CA GLU A 551 -19.22 -6.81 -18.23
C GLU A 551 -17.81 -7.07 -17.68
N HIS A 552 -17.56 -6.85 -16.39
CA HIS A 552 -16.24 -7.07 -15.79
C HIS A 552 -16.35 -8.01 -14.61
N LEU A 553 -15.91 -9.24 -14.83
CA LEU A 553 -16.07 -10.35 -13.91
C LEU A 553 -14.70 -10.81 -13.40
N ARG A 554 -14.62 -11.34 -12.19
CA ARG A 554 -13.51 -12.19 -11.74
C ARG A 554 -14.10 -13.40 -11.04
N MET A 555 -13.36 -14.50 -10.93
CA MET A 555 -13.92 -15.69 -10.29
C MET A 555 -12.93 -16.43 -9.42
N ALA A 556 -13.47 -17.17 -8.46
CA ALA A 556 -12.76 -18.21 -7.75
C ALA A 556 -13.65 -19.44 -7.62
N VAL A 557 -13.04 -20.62 -7.72
CA VAL A 557 -13.75 -21.90 -7.65
C VAL A 557 -13.02 -22.79 -6.64
N ASP A 558 -13.81 -23.48 -5.81
CA ASP A 558 -13.33 -24.54 -4.94
C ASP A 558 -14.41 -25.62 -4.80
N GLY A 559 -14.07 -26.85 -5.19
CA GLY A 559 -15.06 -27.92 -5.35
C GLY A 559 -16.22 -27.52 -6.27
N ALA A 560 -17.45 -27.63 -5.78
CA ALA A 560 -18.67 -27.26 -6.49
C ALA A 560 -18.98 -25.76 -6.45
N TRP A 561 -18.35 -25.01 -5.54
CA TRP A 561 -18.69 -23.61 -5.31
C TRP A 561 -17.87 -22.69 -6.20
N MET A 562 -18.56 -21.69 -6.74
CA MET A 562 -17.99 -20.62 -7.53
C MET A 562 -18.43 -19.28 -6.96
N LEU A 563 -17.48 -18.37 -6.80
CA LEU A 563 -17.73 -16.97 -6.53
C LEU A 563 -17.41 -16.16 -7.77
N ILE A 564 -18.30 -15.25 -8.16
CA ILE A 564 -18.11 -14.28 -9.23
C ILE A 564 -18.15 -12.88 -8.64
N SER A 565 -17.02 -12.17 -8.70
CA SER A 565 -16.99 -10.73 -8.42
C SER A 565 -17.45 -9.98 -9.66
N ASP A 566 -18.62 -9.33 -9.56
CA ASP A 566 -19.23 -8.57 -10.66
C ASP A 566 -18.93 -7.07 -10.43
N THR A 567 -17.80 -6.63 -10.97
CA THR A 567 -17.15 -5.37 -10.59
C THR A 567 -18.03 -4.16 -10.88
N LYS A 568 -18.64 -4.10 -12.07
CA LYS A 568 -19.43 -2.94 -12.48
C LYS A 568 -20.85 -2.94 -11.91
N ARG A 569 -21.29 -4.07 -11.34
CA ARG A 569 -22.58 -4.19 -10.66
C ARG A 569 -22.46 -4.26 -9.13
N HIS A 570 -21.27 -3.98 -8.58
CA HIS A 570 -21.06 -3.76 -7.14
C HIS A 570 -21.49 -4.93 -6.24
N ARG A 571 -21.20 -6.16 -6.68
CA ARG A 571 -21.66 -7.37 -5.97
C ARG A 571 -20.76 -8.58 -6.15
N LEU A 572 -20.96 -9.56 -5.28
CA LEU A 572 -20.40 -10.90 -5.34
C LEU A 572 -21.54 -11.90 -5.48
N ILE A 573 -21.44 -12.81 -6.46
CA ILE A 573 -22.42 -13.86 -6.71
C ILE A 573 -21.83 -15.21 -6.28
N TRP A 574 -22.61 -16.03 -5.59
CA TRP A 574 -22.26 -17.39 -5.20
C TRP A 574 -23.14 -18.40 -5.94
N LEU A 575 -22.49 -19.34 -6.63
CA LEU A 575 -23.13 -20.36 -7.47
C LEU A 575 -22.61 -21.77 -7.16
N ASP A 576 -23.44 -22.76 -7.44
CA ASP A 576 -22.97 -24.11 -7.77
C ASP A 576 -22.72 -24.13 -9.29
N TRP A 577 -21.45 -24.25 -9.69
CA TRP A 577 -21.09 -24.15 -11.10
C TRP A 577 -21.44 -25.40 -11.91
N HIS A 578 -21.61 -26.56 -11.27
CA HIS A 578 -21.97 -27.79 -12.00
C HIS A 578 -23.39 -27.70 -12.58
N GLN A 579 -24.28 -27.02 -11.87
CA GLN A 579 -25.69 -26.85 -12.25
C GLN A 579 -26.02 -25.42 -12.68
N TRP A 580 -25.03 -24.51 -12.61
CA TRP A 580 -25.25 -23.07 -12.74
C TRP A 580 -26.33 -22.53 -11.81
N LYS A 581 -26.44 -23.12 -10.62
CA LYS A 581 -27.48 -22.80 -9.65
C LYS A 581 -27.04 -21.62 -8.81
N PHE A 582 -27.84 -20.55 -8.81
CA PHE A 582 -27.66 -19.44 -7.89
C PHE A 582 -27.90 -19.87 -6.44
N ILE A 583 -26.95 -19.51 -5.56
CA ILE A 583 -27.00 -19.82 -4.13
C ILE A 583 -27.24 -18.55 -3.33
N GLY A 584 -26.50 -17.48 -3.61
CA GLY A 584 -26.61 -16.22 -2.86
C GLY A 584 -25.81 -15.07 -3.46
N GLN A 585 -25.97 -13.89 -2.86
CA GLN A 585 -25.30 -12.66 -3.26
C GLN A 585 -24.84 -11.89 -2.02
N PHE A 586 -23.73 -11.14 -2.17
CA PHE A 586 -23.30 -10.10 -1.24
C PHE A 586 -23.08 -8.79 -2.02
N GLY A 587 -23.38 -7.64 -1.43
CA GLY A 587 -23.50 -6.37 -2.16
C GLY A 587 -24.89 -6.15 -2.74
N VAL A 588 -25.14 -4.92 -3.20
CA VAL A 588 -26.41 -4.51 -3.79
C VAL A 588 -26.17 -4.20 -5.26
N THR A 589 -26.94 -4.88 -6.12
CA THR A 589 -26.82 -4.78 -7.57
C THR A 589 -26.91 -3.32 -8.03
N ASP A 590 -25.91 -2.87 -8.77
CA ASP A 590 -25.79 -1.52 -9.35
C ASP A 590 -25.75 -0.37 -8.32
N VAL A 591 -25.57 -0.68 -7.04
CA VAL A 591 -25.47 0.31 -5.97
C VAL A 591 -24.10 0.21 -5.31
N SER A 592 -23.24 1.16 -5.65
CA SER A 592 -21.97 1.33 -4.98
C SER A 592 -22.16 1.85 -3.55
N GLY A 593 -21.35 1.36 -2.61
CA GLY A 593 -21.32 1.86 -1.25
C GLY A 593 -20.07 1.40 -0.50
N ASN A 594 -19.86 1.97 0.68
CA ASN A 594 -18.67 1.70 1.50
C ASN A 594 -18.98 1.16 2.90
N ASP A 595 -20.26 0.90 3.19
CA ASP A 595 -20.68 0.31 4.46
C ASP A 595 -20.36 -1.21 4.53
N ALA A 596 -20.93 -1.88 5.52
CA ALA A 596 -20.68 -3.29 5.78
C ALA A 596 -21.40 -4.24 4.80
N LEU A 597 -22.36 -3.75 4.01
CA LEU A 597 -23.22 -4.55 3.14
C LEU A 597 -23.08 -4.22 1.66
N HIS A 598 -22.54 -3.04 1.33
CA HIS A 598 -22.29 -2.60 -0.05
C HIS A 598 -20.83 -2.79 -0.47
N LEU A 599 -20.63 -2.89 -1.78
CA LEU A 599 -19.32 -3.00 -2.42
C LEU A 599 -19.11 -1.82 -3.39
N CYS A 600 -17.86 -1.46 -3.64
CA CYS A 600 -17.47 -0.44 -4.59
C CYS A 600 -16.41 -1.00 -5.54
N GLU A 601 -16.80 -1.28 -6.79
CA GLU A 601 -15.92 -1.85 -7.81
C GLU A 601 -15.10 -3.07 -7.32
N PRO A 602 -15.75 -4.14 -6.80
CA PRO A 602 -15.02 -5.31 -6.31
C PRO A 602 -14.30 -6.03 -7.44
N THR A 603 -13.02 -6.37 -7.30
CA THR A 603 -12.20 -6.95 -8.37
C THR A 603 -11.87 -8.41 -8.12
N PHE A 604 -10.74 -8.72 -7.46
CA PHE A 604 -10.24 -10.07 -7.24
C PHE A 604 -11.00 -10.78 -6.13
N VAL A 605 -11.19 -12.09 -6.30
CA VAL A 605 -11.76 -12.97 -5.28
C VAL A 605 -10.90 -14.22 -5.16
N ALA A 606 -10.74 -14.77 -3.96
CA ALA A 606 -10.17 -16.10 -3.73
C ALA A 606 -11.04 -16.89 -2.76
N LEU A 607 -11.14 -18.21 -2.98
CA LEU A 607 -12.03 -19.12 -2.26
C LEU A 607 -11.27 -20.38 -1.81
N ARG A 608 -11.43 -20.74 -0.53
CA ARG A 608 -10.95 -22.01 0.05
C ARG A 608 -11.95 -22.51 1.09
N GLY A 609 -12.59 -23.65 0.82
CA GLY A 609 -13.69 -24.18 1.59
C GLY A 609 -14.79 -23.14 1.77
N SER A 610 -15.14 -22.85 3.02
CA SER A 610 -16.12 -21.81 3.37
C SER A 610 -15.51 -20.41 3.56
N LYS A 611 -14.20 -20.24 3.42
CA LYS A 611 -13.52 -18.94 3.54
C LYS A 611 -13.32 -18.31 2.17
N ALA A 612 -13.66 -17.05 2.02
CA ALA A 612 -13.36 -16.27 0.83
C ALA A 612 -12.79 -14.90 1.18
N VAL A 613 -11.90 -14.39 0.35
CA VAL A 613 -11.43 -13.00 0.40
C VAL A 613 -11.83 -12.28 -0.88
N LEU A 614 -12.29 -11.04 -0.74
CA LEU A 614 -12.73 -10.19 -1.84
C LEU A 614 -11.99 -8.85 -1.79
N ALA A 615 -11.36 -8.47 -2.89
CA ALA A 615 -10.82 -7.13 -3.08
C ALA A 615 -11.96 -6.16 -3.42
N ASP A 616 -12.39 -5.39 -2.44
CA ASP A 616 -13.36 -4.31 -2.60
C ASP A 616 -12.61 -3.03 -3.00
N SER A 617 -12.10 -3.01 -4.24
CA SER A 617 -11.02 -2.12 -4.67
C SER A 617 -11.37 -0.65 -4.66
N GLY A 618 -12.62 -0.29 -4.97
CA GLY A 618 -13.09 1.10 -4.86
C GLY A 618 -13.09 1.61 -3.42
N ASN A 619 -13.27 0.70 -2.45
CA ASN A 619 -13.17 0.97 -1.00
C ASN A 619 -11.76 0.69 -0.44
N GLN A 620 -10.79 0.31 -1.28
CA GLN A 620 -9.38 0.14 -0.90
C GLN A 620 -9.18 -0.81 0.30
N ARG A 621 -9.93 -1.93 0.32
CA ARG A 621 -9.95 -2.92 1.41
C ARG A 621 -10.05 -4.35 0.88
N ILE A 622 -9.66 -5.32 1.71
CA ILE A 622 -9.95 -6.75 1.49
C ILE A 622 -11.03 -7.17 2.48
N LEU A 623 -12.17 -7.65 1.99
CA LEU A 623 -13.19 -8.27 2.83
C LEU A 623 -12.87 -9.73 3.07
N LYS A 624 -13.06 -10.18 4.32
CA LYS A 624 -13.08 -11.59 4.70
C LYS A 624 -14.54 -12.02 4.76
N LEU A 625 -14.90 -13.04 3.99
CA LEU A 625 -16.26 -13.54 3.84
C LEU A 625 -16.33 -15.02 4.24
N ARG A 626 -17.39 -15.41 4.95
CA ARG A 626 -17.68 -16.81 5.24
C ARG A 626 -18.95 -17.24 4.52
N LEU A 627 -18.87 -18.39 3.86
CA LEU A 627 -19.99 -19.02 3.17
C LEU A 627 -20.66 -20.00 4.11
N HIS A 628 -21.96 -19.81 4.33
CA HIS A 628 -22.79 -20.69 5.14
C HIS A 628 -23.84 -21.34 4.26
N PHE A 629 -23.81 -22.67 4.21
CA PHE A 629 -25.00 -23.48 3.95
C PHE A 629 -25.48 -23.93 5.32
N GLU A 630 -26.59 -23.35 5.78
CA GLU A 630 -27.29 -23.88 6.95
C GLU A 630 -28.21 -25.03 6.53
#